data_AF-A0A436BYV1-F1
#
_entry.id   AF-A0A436BYV1-F1
#
_cell.length_a   1.000
_cell.length_b   1.000
_cell.length_c   1.000
_cell.angle_alpha   90.00
_cell.angle_beta   90.00
_cell.angle_gamma   90.00
#
_symmetry.space_group_name_H-M   'P 1'
#
loop_
_entity.id
_entity.type
_entity.pdbx_description
1 polymer ?
#
loop_
_entity_poly.entity_id
_entity_poly.type
_entity_poly.pdbx_seq_one_letter_code
_entity_poly.pdbx_strand_id
1 'polypeptide(L)'
;MERLIGLTMVTATITLALAAAAAAQAVCGVAATDAGPFTSGGGATATGAGSLACGPRAVAVNGGTSIGEGAGGSSQADNRDNAAIGGVAGIFVDGDSNTASGTFSGQFVTGSNNTASGASAGNNVTGDRNTATGFTAGSGVKGQNNTANGVNAGTDATGDGNAAVGAGAGATVTGDNNTASGNFAGRGVEGDNNIANGASAGNIVEGDNNVASGTRAGQFLAGNDNIAIGQNAGSGTLGNILTVNNSIALGADSLAGQDNAVAIGAGVTTTRAGQVAIGDGAATYTFAGVNSAASKAAQSGPTYLLTSDGAGNLATS
;
A
#
# COMPACT_ATOMS: atom_id res chain seq x y z
N MET A 1 -51.72 -55.99 63.54
CA MET A 1 -51.22 -56.65 62.31
C MET A 1 -50.99 -55.55 61.31
N GLU A 2 -49.77 -55.00 61.29
CA GLU A 2 -48.71 -55.29 60.30
C GLU A 2 -49.11 -54.78 58.89
N ARG A 3 -48.37 -53.98 58.13
CA ARG A 3 -47.00 -53.42 58.08
C ARG A 3 -47.11 -52.24 57.07
N LEU A 4 -46.44 -51.09 57.26
CA LEU A 4 -45.18 -50.70 56.57
C LEU A 4 -45.35 -50.66 55.01
N ILE A 5 -45.06 -49.63 54.21
CA ILE A 5 -43.91 -48.71 54.09
C ILE A 5 -44.32 -47.57 53.12
N GLY A 6 -43.85 -46.34 53.36
CA GLY A 6 -44.07 -45.19 52.48
C GLY A 6 -43.24 -45.22 51.18
N LEU A 7 -43.72 -44.51 50.15
CA LEU A 7 -42.91 -44.18 48.99
C LEU A 7 -43.03 -42.69 48.68
N THR A 8 -41.88 -42.04 48.78
CA THR A 8 -41.57 -40.63 48.56
C THR A 8 -41.94 -40.17 47.15
N MET A 9 -42.69 -39.07 47.03
CA MET A 9 -42.82 -38.32 45.78
C MET A 9 -41.46 -37.72 45.42
N VAL A 10 -40.84 -38.24 44.36
CA VAL A 10 -39.69 -37.60 43.70
C VAL A 10 -40.25 -36.56 42.74
N THR A 11 -40.22 -35.29 43.14
CA THR A 11 -40.41 -34.16 42.24
C THR A 11 -39.24 -34.10 41.27
N ALA A 12 -39.44 -34.61 40.05
CA ALA A 12 -38.52 -34.40 38.94
C ALA A 12 -38.63 -32.94 38.49
N THR A 13 -37.71 -32.09 38.95
CA THR A 13 -37.45 -30.81 38.32
C THR A 13 -36.88 -31.07 36.94
N ILE A 14 -37.72 -30.96 35.91
CA ILE A 14 -37.29 -30.91 34.51
C ILE A 14 -36.55 -29.58 34.37
N THR A 15 -35.22 -29.64 34.38
CA THR A 15 -34.39 -28.55 33.91
C THR A 15 -34.63 -28.46 32.41
N LEU A 16 -35.49 -27.53 32.00
CA LEU A 16 -35.65 -27.15 30.60
C LEU A 16 -34.32 -26.50 30.19
N ALA A 17 -33.40 -27.31 29.66
CA ALA A 17 -32.28 -26.78 28.91
C ALA A 17 -32.89 -26.02 27.74
N LEU A 18 -32.87 -24.68 27.80
CA LEU A 18 -33.06 -23.86 26.62
C LEU A 18 -31.99 -24.33 25.64
N ALA A 19 -32.39 -25.13 24.65
CA ALA A 19 -31.59 -25.36 23.48
C ALA A 19 -31.36 -23.98 22.86
N ALA A 20 -30.17 -23.41 23.09
CA ALA A 20 -29.70 -22.30 22.29
C ALA A 20 -29.84 -22.70 20.82
N ALA A 21 -30.30 -21.76 19.99
CA ALA A 21 -30.54 -21.99 18.56
C ALA A 21 -29.37 -22.77 17.96
N ALA A 22 -29.66 -23.93 17.36
CA ALA A 22 -28.69 -24.73 16.64
C ALA A 22 -28.15 -23.90 15.47
N ALA A 23 -27.01 -23.26 15.67
CA ALA A 23 -26.36 -22.50 14.61
C ALA A 23 -25.68 -23.48 13.65
N ALA A 24 -25.85 -23.28 12.35
CA ALA A 24 -25.26 -24.16 11.34
C ALA A 24 -23.72 -24.10 11.44
N GLN A 25 -23.12 -25.23 11.81
CA GLN A 25 -21.68 -25.48 11.79
C GLN A 25 -21.43 -26.43 10.60
N ALA A 26 -20.70 -25.98 9.59
CA ALA A 26 -20.39 -26.81 8.43
C ALA A 26 -18.92 -27.24 8.47
N VAL A 27 -18.69 -28.54 8.62
CA VAL A 27 -17.37 -29.16 8.48
C VAL A 27 -17.38 -30.06 7.25
N CYS A 28 -16.55 -29.79 6.26
CA CYS A 28 -16.35 -30.69 5.12
C CYS A 28 -14.95 -31.32 5.08
N GLY A 29 -14.92 -32.62 4.83
CA GLY A 29 -13.72 -33.35 4.42
C GLY A 29 -13.71 -33.49 2.90
N VAL A 30 -12.61 -33.11 2.26
CA VAL A 30 -12.40 -33.36 0.82
C VAL A 30 -11.60 -34.65 0.67
N ALA A 31 -12.26 -35.72 0.24
CA ALA A 31 -11.58 -36.89 -0.30
C ALA A 31 -11.40 -36.67 -1.81
N ALA A 32 -10.16 -36.58 -2.28
CA ALA A 32 -9.87 -36.69 -3.71
C ALA A 32 -10.10 -38.15 -4.12
N THR A 33 -10.76 -38.38 -5.26
CA THR A 33 -10.78 -39.70 -5.90
C THR A 33 -9.32 -40.14 -6.08
N ASP A 34 -8.95 -41.26 -5.44
CA ASP A 34 -7.63 -41.94 -5.43
C ASP A 34 -6.70 -41.75 -4.22
N ALA A 35 -7.12 -41.09 -3.13
CA ALA A 35 -6.42 -41.17 -1.85
C ALA A 35 -7.10 -42.17 -0.89
N GLY A 36 -6.33 -42.96 -0.15
CA GLY A 36 -6.79 -43.95 0.83
C GLY A 36 -7.63 -43.39 2.00
N PRO A 37 -7.71 -44.06 3.16
CA PRO A 37 -8.75 -43.84 4.18
C PRO A 37 -8.57 -42.55 5.03
N PHE A 38 -8.30 -41.41 4.41
CA PHE A 38 -8.43 -40.09 5.04
C PHE A 38 -9.82 -39.53 4.70
N THR A 39 -10.83 -40.16 5.31
CA THR A 39 -12.22 -39.70 5.36
C THR A 39 -12.40 -38.83 6.61
N SER A 40 -13.15 -37.74 6.49
CA SER A 40 -13.36 -36.64 7.47
C SER A 40 -12.29 -35.54 7.42
N GLY A 41 -12.71 -34.27 7.57
CA GLY A 41 -11.80 -33.13 7.69
C GLY A 41 -11.00 -33.24 8.97
N GLY A 42 -9.99 -34.11 9.01
CA GLY A 42 -9.26 -34.50 10.21
C GLY A 42 -8.77 -33.28 10.98
N GLY A 43 -9.35 -33.04 12.16
CA GLY A 43 -9.04 -31.90 13.02
C GLY A 43 -9.62 -30.55 12.59
N ALA A 44 -10.52 -30.50 11.60
CA ALA A 44 -11.23 -29.28 11.24
C ALA A 44 -12.22 -28.88 12.35
N THR A 45 -12.28 -27.59 12.66
CA THR A 45 -13.09 -27.04 13.74
C THR A 45 -13.87 -25.82 13.22
N ALA A 46 -15.19 -25.84 13.33
CA ALA A 46 -16.03 -24.69 13.07
C ALA A 46 -16.81 -24.35 14.36
N THR A 47 -16.46 -23.24 14.99
CA THR A 47 -17.05 -22.79 16.27
C THR A 47 -17.83 -21.50 16.06
N GLY A 48 -18.99 -21.34 16.70
CA GLY A 48 -19.81 -20.14 16.55
C GLY A 48 -20.77 -20.19 15.35
N ALA A 49 -21.76 -19.30 15.35
CA ALA A 49 -22.83 -19.29 14.35
C ALA A 49 -22.30 -18.84 12.98
N GLY A 50 -22.67 -19.58 11.92
CA GLY A 50 -22.31 -19.21 10.54
C GLY A 50 -20.89 -19.61 10.12
N SER A 51 -20.14 -20.33 10.97
CA SER A 51 -18.78 -20.73 10.67
C SER A 51 -18.71 -21.93 9.70
N LEU A 52 -17.80 -21.87 8.71
CA LEU A 52 -17.52 -22.91 7.73
C LEU A 52 -16.04 -23.31 7.78
N ALA A 53 -15.73 -24.57 8.07
CA ALA A 53 -14.37 -25.12 8.01
C ALA A 53 -14.30 -26.30 7.03
N CYS A 54 -13.40 -26.24 6.05
CA CYS A 54 -13.24 -27.29 5.05
C CYS A 54 -11.77 -27.61 4.80
N GLY A 55 -11.40 -28.89 4.96
CA GLY A 55 -10.03 -29.36 4.82
C GLY A 55 -9.37 -29.75 6.15
N PRO A 56 -8.30 -30.56 6.13
CA PRO A 56 -7.65 -31.03 7.36
C PRO A 56 -7.16 -29.86 8.21
N ARG A 57 -7.42 -29.89 9.53
CA ARG A 57 -6.99 -28.87 10.49
C ARG A 57 -7.46 -27.42 10.21
N ALA A 58 -8.46 -27.22 9.35
CA ALA A 58 -9.04 -25.89 9.14
C ALA A 58 -9.78 -25.42 10.40
N VAL A 59 -9.65 -24.15 10.78
CA VAL A 59 -10.30 -23.59 11.98
C VAL A 59 -11.06 -22.32 11.62
N ALA A 60 -12.39 -22.36 11.74
CA ALA A 60 -13.26 -21.20 11.56
C ALA A 60 -13.97 -20.87 12.87
N VAL A 61 -14.03 -19.58 13.22
CA VAL A 61 -14.66 -19.08 14.45
C VAL A 61 -15.63 -17.93 14.16
N ASN A 62 -16.73 -17.87 14.91
CA ASN A 62 -17.74 -16.80 14.94
C ASN A 62 -18.08 -16.17 13.57
N GLY A 63 -18.62 -16.96 12.63
CA GLY A 63 -19.02 -16.48 11.30
C GLY A 63 -17.91 -16.57 10.24
N GLY A 64 -16.71 -17.00 10.64
CA GLY A 64 -15.58 -17.15 9.74
C GLY A 64 -15.73 -18.29 8.72
N THR A 65 -15.00 -18.18 7.62
CA THR A 65 -14.87 -19.23 6.59
C THR A 65 -13.41 -19.64 6.49
N SER A 66 -13.12 -20.95 6.52
CA SER A 66 -11.76 -21.48 6.37
C SER A 66 -11.77 -22.68 5.43
N ILE A 67 -11.05 -22.59 4.31
CA ILE A 67 -11.02 -23.63 3.26
C ILE A 67 -9.56 -23.91 2.88
N GLY A 68 -9.07 -25.10 3.14
CA GLY A 68 -7.70 -25.53 2.88
C GLY A 68 -7.06 -26.20 4.08
N GLU A 69 -5.95 -26.91 3.86
CA GLU A 69 -5.20 -27.55 4.95
C GLU A 69 -4.67 -26.48 5.92
N GLY A 70 -5.08 -26.54 7.19
CA GLY A 70 -4.61 -25.63 8.24
C GLY A 70 -5.08 -24.18 8.15
N ALA A 71 -6.02 -23.85 7.24
CA ALA A 71 -6.55 -22.50 7.09
C ALA A 71 -7.24 -22.00 8.38
N GLY A 72 -7.07 -20.72 8.73
CA GLY A 72 -7.67 -20.11 9.92
C GLY A 72 -7.09 -20.56 11.27
N GLY A 73 -6.14 -21.50 11.25
CA GLY A 73 -5.56 -22.12 12.45
C GLY A 73 -4.90 -21.13 13.41
N SER A 74 -4.99 -21.41 14.72
CA SER A 74 -4.38 -20.62 15.79
C SER A 74 -4.83 -19.14 15.87
N SER A 75 -5.91 -18.77 15.19
CA SER A 75 -6.55 -17.47 15.35
C SER A 75 -7.28 -17.38 16.70
N GLN A 76 -7.38 -16.18 17.28
CA GLN A 76 -8.05 -15.99 18.58
C GLN A 76 -9.53 -16.36 18.52
N ALA A 77 -10.06 -16.88 19.64
CA ALA A 77 -11.40 -17.47 19.69
C ALA A 77 -12.55 -16.44 19.68
N ASP A 78 -12.24 -15.17 19.94
CA ASP A 78 -13.16 -14.02 19.93
C ASP A 78 -13.24 -13.33 18.57
N ASN A 79 -12.29 -13.60 17.66
CA ASN A 79 -12.32 -13.13 16.28
C ASN A 79 -13.62 -13.49 15.57
N ARG A 80 -14.08 -12.62 14.68
CA ARG A 80 -15.31 -12.76 13.90
C ARG A 80 -15.10 -12.55 12.42
N ASP A 81 -15.92 -13.23 11.62
CA ASP A 81 -16.11 -12.96 10.19
C ASP A 81 -14.83 -12.97 9.34
N ASN A 82 -13.80 -13.73 9.75
CA ASN A 82 -12.57 -13.89 8.98
C ASN A 82 -12.75 -14.95 7.88
N ALA A 83 -12.27 -14.67 6.67
CA ALA A 83 -12.26 -15.62 5.55
C ALA A 83 -10.82 -16.03 5.21
N ALA A 84 -10.51 -17.32 5.25
CA ALA A 84 -9.21 -17.89 4.91
C ALA A 84 -9.36 -19.00 3.87
N ILE A 85 -8.82 -18.80 2.66
CA ILE A 85 -8.94 -19.75 1.54
C ILE A 85 -7.53 -20.04 1.00
N GLY A 86 -7.08 -21.28 1.12
CA GLY A 86 -5.74 -21.72 0.73
C GLY A 86 -5.03 -22.49 1.85
N GLY A 87 -4.01 -23.26 1.48
CA GLY A 87 -3.20 -23.99 2.45
C GLY A 87 -2.54 -23.03 3.42
N VAL A 88 -2.82 -23.19 4.72
CA VAL A 88 -2.25 -22.42 5.83
C VAL A 88 -2.49 -20.90 5.67
N ALA A 89 -3.57 -20.50 5.00
CA ALA A 89 -4.01 -19.11 4.92
C ALA A 89 -4.61 -18.64 6.25
N GLY A 90 -4.46 -17.36 6.60
CA GLY A 90 -5.15 -16.77 7.74
C GLY A 90 -4.83 -17.40 9.09
N ILE A 91 -3.60 -17.90 9.30
CA ILE A 91 -3.19 -18.44 10.59
C ILE A 91 -2.69 -17.34 11.53
N PHE A 92 -2.90 -17.51 12.83
CA PHE A 92 -2.51 -16.51 13.86
C PHE A 92 -3.08 -15.11 13.58
N VAL A 93 -4.37 -15.03 13.30
CA VAL A 93 -5.08 -13.76 13.18
C VAL A 93 -5.57 -13.32 14.57
N ASP A 94 -5.40 -12.05 14.89
CA ASP A 94 -5.95 -11.33 16.04
C ASP A 94 -6.69 -10.10 15.48
N GLY A 95 -8.02 -10.19 15.36
CA GLY A 95 -8.85 -9.19 14.72
C GLY A 95 -9.96 -9.77 13.83
N ASP A 96 -10.88 -8.88 13.46
CA ASP A 96 -12.15 -9.22 12.80
C ASP A 96 -12.14 -8.90 11.30
N SER A 97 -13.01 -9.57 10.54
CA SER A 97 -13.32 -9.24 9.14
C SER A 97 -12.11 -9.20 8.19
N ASN A 98 -11.10 -10.02 8.45
CA ASN A 98 -9.95 -10.18 7.58
C ASN A 98 -10.24 -11.22 6.49
N THR A 99 -9.76 -10.97 5.27
CA THR A 99 -9.84 -11.90 4.14
C THR A 99 -8.44 -12.30 3.69
N ALA A 100 -8.15 -13.59 3.66
CA ALA A 100 -6.91 -14.19 3.19
C ALA A 100 -7.23 -15.23 2.11
N SER A 101 -6.72 -15.04 0.89
CA SER A 101 -6.95 -15.92 -0.25
C SER A 101 -5.63 -16.22 -0.97
N GLY A 102 -5.15 -17.45 -0.85
CA GLY A 102 -3.88 -17.92 -1.39
C GLY A 102 -3.10 -18.71 -0.34
N THR A 103 -2.25 -19.63 -0.78
CA THR A 103 -1.37 -20.38 0.12
C THR A 103 -0.49 -19.43 0.92
N PHE A 104 -0.45 -19.62 2.24
CA PHE A 104 0.28 -18.75 3.18
C PHE A 104 -0.12 -17.27 3.14
N SER A 105 -1.29 -16.90 2.65
CA SER A 105 -1.75 -15.50 2.68
C SER A 105 -2.26 -15.12 4.07
N GLY A 106 -2.13 -13.85 4.46
CA GLY A 106 -2.73 -13.29 5.67
C GLY A 106 -2.31 -13.98 6.97
N GLN A 107 -1.07 -14.48 7.05
CA GLN A 107 -0.55 -15.08 8.28
C GLN A 107 -0.04 -14.00 9.24
N PHE A 108 -0.19 -14.24 10.54
CA PHE A 108 0.34 -13.36 11.60
C PHE A 108 -0.20 -11.92 11.45
N VAL A 109 -1.52 -11.80 11.43
CA VAL A 109 -2.21 -10.51 11.30
C VAL A 109 -2.70 -10.06 12.67
N THR A 110 -2.31 -8.86 13.09
CA THR A 110 -2.87 -8.17 14.25
C THR A 110 -3.57 -6.91 13.76
N GLY A 111 -4.90 -6.95 13.72
CA GLY A 111 -5.73 -5.90 13.14
C GLY A 111 -6.93 -6.47 12.37
N SER A 112 -7.85 -5.58 12.03
CA SER A 112 -9.15 -5.91 11.44
C SER A 112 -9.28 -5.35 10.03
N ASN A 113 -10.20 -5.92 9.24
CA ASN A 113 -10.55 -5.46 7.89
C ASN A 113 -9.38 -5.52 6.88
N ASN A 114 -8.40 -6.40 7.07
CA ASN A 114 -7.32 -6.57 6.11
C ASN A 114 -7.72 -7.54 4.99
N THR A 115 -7.31 -7.26 3.76
CA THR A 115 -7.51 -8.13 2.60
C THR A 115 -6.16 -8.57 2.05
N ALA A 116 -5.91 -9.86 1.96
CA ALA A 116 -4.72 -10.47 1.39
C ALA A 116 -5.13 -11.47 0.30
N SER A 117 -4.71 -11.24 -0.94
CA SER A 117 -5.04 -12.10 -2.08
C SER A 117 -3.82 -12.35 -2.95
N GLY A 118 -3.31 -13.57 -2.90
CA GLY A 118 -2.06 -14.00 -3.54
C GLY A 118 -1.24 -14.86 -2.58
N ALA A 119 -0.38 -15.72 -3.12
CA ALA A 119 0.48 -16.53 -2.27
C ALA A 119 1.41 -15.63 -1.44
N SER A 120 1.42 -15.85 -0.13
CA SER A 120 2.18 -15.04 0.85
C SER A 120 1.84 -13.54 0.91
N ALA A 121 0.70 -13.11 0.33
CA ALA A 121 0.24 -11.73 0.46
C ALA A 121 -0.16 -11.40 1.90
N GLY A 122 0.07 -10.16 2.35
CA GLY A 122 -0.40 -9.66 3.64
C GLY A 122 0.09 -10.46 4.86
N ASN A 123 1.29 -11.03 4.79
CA ASN A 123 1.90 -11.72 5.93
C ASN A 123 2.54 -10.73 6.90
N ASN A 124 2.48 -11.02 8.20
CA ASN A 124 3.05 -10.18 9.26
C ASN A 124 2.53 -8.74 9.21
N VAL A 125 1.20 -8.59 9.17
CA VAL A 125 0.54 -7.27 9.12
C VAL A 125 0.16 -6.85 10.54
N THR A 126 0.56 -5.64 10.94
CA THR A 126 0.07 -4.98 12.14
C THR A 126 -0.66 -3.70 11.76
N GLY A 127 -1.97 -3.66 11.98
CA GLY A 127 -2.85 -2.54 11.65
C GLY A 127 -4.09 -2.95 10.86
N ASP A 128 -4.99 -1.98 10.68
CA ASP A 128 -6.31 -2.19 10.12
C ASP A 128 -6.42 -1.75 8.65
N ARG A 129 -7.40 -2.31 7.93
CA ARG A 129 -7.81 -1.84 6.58
C ARG A 129 -6.70 -1.88 5.52
N ASN A 130 -5.73 -2.77 5.62
CA ASN A 130 -4.71 -2.94 4.60
C ASN A 130 -5.20 -3.88 3.48
N THR A 131 -4.91 -3.56 2.23
CA THR A 131 -5.22 -4.37 1.05
C THR A 131 -3.94 -4.80 0.36
N ALA A 132 -3.73 -6.10 0.20
CA ALA A 132 -2.56 -6.69 -0.43
C ALA A 132 -2.99 -7.68 -1.52
N THR A 133 -2.69 -7.39 -2.78
CA THR A 133 -3.03 -8.22 -3.94
C THR A 133 -1.77 -8.53 -4.77
N GLY A 134 -1.41 -9.81 -4.89
CA GLY A 134 -0.22 -10.27 -5.62
C GLY A 134 0.67 -11.20 -4.78
N PHE A 135 1.61 -11.88 -5.43
CA PHE A 135 2.62 -12.67 -4.71
C PHE A 135 3.40 -11.75 -3.77
N THR A 136 3.45 -12.10 -2.49
CA THR A 136 4.17 -11.36 -1.41
C THR A 136 3.81 -9.88 -1.26
N ALA A 137 2.72 -9.40 -1.87
CA ALA A 137 2.27 -8.02 -1.72
C ALA A 137 1.95 -7.71 -0.25
N GLY A 138 2.27 -6.51 0.23
CA GLY A 138 1.92 -6.03 1.58
C GLY A 138 2.43 -6.91 2.72
N SER A 139 3.47 -7.71 2.49
CA SER A 139 4.13 -8.47 3.56
C SER A 139 4.92 -7.53 4.46
N GLY A 140 4.85 -7.70 5.78
CA GLY A 140 5.60 -6.91 6.75
C GLY A 140 5.04 -5.50 7.01
N VAL A 141 3.79 -5.23 6.61
CA VAL A 141 3.17 -3.90 6.77
C VAL A 141 2.90 -3.59 8.25
N LYS A 142 3.27 -2.38 8.67
CA LYS A 142 2.98 -1.81 9.98
C LYS A 142 2.30 -0.45 9.81
N GLY A 143 0.99 -0.43 9.96
CA GLY A 143 0.18 0.77 9.73
C GLY A 143 -1.18 0.39 9.17
N GLN A 144 -1.98 1.40 8.87
CA GLN A 144 -3.37 1.27 8.48
C GLN A 144 -3.63 1.83 7.09
N ASN A 145 -4.70 1.36 6.46
CA ASN A 145 -5.18 1.89 5.18
C ASN A 145 -4.16 1.81 4.03
N ASN A 146 -3.19 0.90 4.10
CA ASN A 146 -2.22 0.72 3.02
C ASN A 146 -2.80 -0.16 1.90
N THR A 147 -2.50 0.18 0.65
CA THR A 147 -2.87 -0.61 -0.53
C THR A 147 -1.61 -1.05 -1.26
N ALA A 148 -1.44 -2.35 -1.46
CA ALA A 148 -0.33 -2.98 -2.18
C ALA A 148 -0.90 -3.88 -3.28
N ASN A 149 -0.69 -3.53 -4.54
CA ASN A 149 -1.19 -4.27 -5.70
C ASN A 149 -0.06 -4.55 -6.70
N GLY A 150 0.43 -5.78 -6.71
CA GLY A 150 1.54 -6.23 -7.55
C GLY A 150 2.49 -7.15 -6.80
N VAL A 151 3.32 -7.88 -7.55
CA VAL A 151 4.33 -8.77 -6.97
C VAL A 151 5.31 -7.95 -6.13
N ASN A 152 5.48 -8.28 -4.85
CA ASN A 152 6.29 -7.51 -3.88
C ASN A 152 5.89 -6.02 -3.74
N ALA A 153 4.68 -5.61 -4.11
CA ALA A 153 4.24 -4.23 -3.87
C ALA A 153 4.08 -3.98 -2.35
N GLY A 154 4.44 -2.80 -1.87
CA GLY A 154 4.19 -2.38 -0.48
C GLY A 154 4.82 -3.26 0.60
N THR A 155 5.84 -4.06 0.27
CA THR A 155 6.51 -4.92 1.26
C THR A 155 7.28 -4.06 2.26
N ASP A 156 7.20 -4.41 3.54
CA ASP A 156 7.87 -3.72 4.64
C ASP A 156 7.53 -2.22 4.74
N ALA A 157 6.30 -1.84 4.35
CA ALA A 157 5.81 -0.48 4.53
C ALA A 157 5.47 -0.21 6.01
N THR A 158 6.01 0.88 6.57
CA THR A 158 5.69 1.39 7.91
C THR A 158 5.09 2.78 7.77
N GLY A 159 3.87 2.97 8.23
CA GLY A 159 3.09 4.19 8.05
C GLY A 159 1.70 3.91 7.49
N ASP A 160 0.88 4.96 7.44
CA ASP A 160 -0.53 4.90 7.12
C ASP A 160 -0.81 5.46 5.72
N GLY A 161 -1.83 4.92 5.05
CA GLY A 161 -2.37 5.51 3.82
C GLY A 161 -1.47 5.41 2.60
N ASN A 162 -0.49 4.50 2.57
CA ASN A 162 0.38 4.33 1.41
C ASN A 162 -0.30 3.49 0.31
N ALA A 163 -0.15 3.91 -0.95
CA ALA A 163 -0.67 3.20 -2.11
C ALA A 163 0.48 2.78 -3.04
N ALA A 164 0.64 1.48 -3.26
CA ALA A 164 1.69 0.88 -4.08
C ALA A 164 1.07 0.00 -5.17
N VAL A 165 1.22 0.38 -6.43
CA VAL A 165 0.67 -0.32 -7.60
C VAL A 165 1.78 -0.61 -8.60
N GLY A 166 2.05 -1.89 -8.83
CA GLY A 166 3.12 -2.37 -9.72
C GLY A 166 4.12 -3.25 -8.99
N ALA A 167 4.87 -4.06 -9.75
CA ALA A 167 5.83 -4.98 -9.16
C ALA A 167 6.96 -4.22 -8.43
N GLY A 168 7.14 -4.49 -7.14
CA GLY A 168 8.10 -3.84 -6.26
C GLY A 168 7.84 -2.36 -5.99
N ALA A 169 6.66 -1.83 -6.34
CA ALA A 169 6.28 -0.46 -6.04
C ALA A 169 6.13 -0.26 -4.52
N GLY A 170 6.54 0.89 -3.98
CA GLY A 170 6.34 1.24 -2.57
C GLY A 170 6.95 0.23 -1.58
N ALA A 171 7.93 -0.57 -2.00
CA ALA A 171 8.65 -1.45 -1.09
C ALA A 171 9.56 -0.64 -0.17
N THR A 172 9.68 -1.05 1.09
CA THR A 172 10.48 -0.42 2.15
C THR A 172 10.18 1.06 2.30
N VAL A 173 8.89 1.41 2.42
CA VAL A 173 8.44 2.79 2.70
C VAL A 173 8.38 2.99 4.21
N THR A 174 8.91 4.11 4.70
CA THR A 174 8.70 4.62 6.06
C THR A 174 8.12 6.01 5.94
N GLY A 175 6.87 6.19 6.33
CA GLY A 175 6.13 7.45 6.17
C GLY A 175 4.70 7.23 5.70
N ASP A 176 3.93 8.31 5.71
CA ASP A 176 2.50 8.32 5.49
C ASP A 176 2.12 8.89 4.13
N ASN A 177 0.98 8.44 3.60
CA ASN A 177 0.32 9.02 2.42
C ASN A 177 1.17 9.02 1.14
N ASN A 178 2.10 8.08 0.97
CA ASN A 178 2.90 7.96 -0.25
C ASN A 178 2.14 7.19 -1.34
N THR A 179 2.23 7.66 -2.58
CA THR A 179 1.65 7.00 -3.75
C THR A 179 2.74 6.57 -4.72
N ALA A 180 2.87 5.27 -4.96
CA ALA A 180 3.80 4.66 -5.90
C ALA A 180 3.06 3.87 -6.97
N SER A 181 3.21 4.25 -8.23
CA SER A 181 2.58 3.61 -9.39
C SER A 181 3.62 3.33 -10.48
N GLY A 182 3.93 2.07 -10.72
CA GLY A 182 4.92 1.62 -11.70
C GLY A 182 5.91 0.61 -11.13
N ASN A 183 6.62 -0.11 -12.00
CA ASN A 183 7.62 -1.09 -11.55
C ASN A 183 8.75 -0.40 -10.76
N PHE A 184 8.94 -0.79 -9.50
CA PHE A 184 9.87 -0.18 -8.54
C PHE A 184 9.69 1.33 -8.28
N ALA A 185 8.52 1.89 -8.59
CA ALA A 185 8.20 3.27 -8.22
C ALA A 185 8.18 3.42 -6.69
N GLY A 186 8.65 4.55 -6.16
CA GLY A 186 8.55 4.86 -4.72
C GLY A 186 9.18 3.82 -3.79
N ARG A 187 10.15 3.03 -4.26
CA ARG A 187 10.84 2.06 -3.40
C ARG A 187 11.91 2.78 -2.58
N GLY A 188 11.96 2.50 -1.28
CA GLY A 188 12.91 3.10 -0.36
C GLY A 188 12.59 4.55 -0.05
N VAL A 189 11.32 4.89 0.15
CA VAL A 189 10.92 6.24 0.57
C VAL A 189 10.96 6.31 2.09
N GLU A 190 11.62 7.30 2.64
CA GLU A 190 11.64 7.68 4.06
C GLU A 190 11.11 9.11 4.17
N GLY A 191 9.79 9.28 4.12
CA GLY A 191 9.14 10.60 4.06
C GLY A 191 7.66 10.49 3.71
N ASP A 192 6.95 11.61 3.85
CA ASP A 192 5.50 11.67 3.73
C ASP A 192 5.04 12.33 2.42
N ASN A 193 3.83 11.98 1.99
CA ASN A 193 3.12 12.65 0.90
C ASN A 193 3.87 12.65 -0.46
N ASN A 194 4.73 11.66 -0.71
CA ASN A 194 5.44 11.57 -1.99
C ASN A 194 4.58 10.88 -3.06
N ILE A 195 4.66 11.37 -4.30
CA ILE A 195 4.01 10.79 -5.48
C ILE A 195 5.07 10.33 -6.46
N ALA A 196 5.14 9.03 -6.73
CA ALA A 196 6.02 8.40 -7.70
C ALA A 196 5.20 7.67 -8.78
N ASN A 197 5.18 8.20 -9.99
CA ASN A 197 4.44 7.66 -11.13
C ASN A 197 5.36 7.37 -12.32
N GLY A 198 5.66 6.10 -12.56
CA GLY A 198 6.54 5.65 -13.63
C GLY A 198 7.54 4.59 -13.16
N ALA A 199 8.13 3.86 -14.11
CA ALA A 199 9.12 2.83 -13.76
C ALA A 199 10.30 3.44 -13.00
N SER A 200 10.51 3.01 -11.75
CA SER A 200 11.53 3.50 -10.84
C SER A 200 11.47 5.00 -10.54
N ALA A 201 10.34 5.68 -10.76
CA ALA A 201 10.15 7.06 -10.31
C ALA A 201 10.26 7.13 -8.77
N GLY A 202 10.77 8.23 -8.22
CA GLY A 202 10.82 8.45 -6.77
C GLY A 202 11.55 7.33 -6.00
N ASN A 203 12.56 6.71 -6.60
CA ASN A 203 13.32 5.64 -5.94
C ASN A 203 14.33 6.28 -4.98
N ILE A 204 14.36 5.82 -3.73
CA ILE A 204 15.27 6.32 -2.68
C ILE A 204 15.05 7.83 -2.47
N VAL A 205 13.98 8.15 -1.75
CA VAL A 205 13.58 9.53 -1.42
C VAL A 205 13.47 9.67 0.09
N GLU A 206 14.26 10.53 0.70
CA GLU A 206 14.25 10.81 2.16
C GLU A 206 13.43 12.06 2.53
N GLY A 207 12.93 12.79 1.53
CA GLY A 207 12.17 14.02 1.73
C GLY A 207 10.67 13.85 1.59
N ASP A 208 9.96 14.91 1.96
CA ASP A 208 8.50 15.00 1.94
C ASP A 208 7.97 15.75 0.71
N ASN A 209 6.71 15.50 0.38
CA ASN A 209 5.93 16.26 -0.61
C ASN A 209 6.55 16.30 -2.01
N ASN A 210 7.32 15.29 -2.41
CA ASN A 210 7.94 15.24 -3.73
C ASN A 210 7.01 14.61 -4.77
N VAL A 211 7.02 15.14 -5.99
CA VAL A 211 6.28 14.62 -7.14
C VAL A 211 7.25 14.19 -8.23
N ALA A 212 7.33 12.89 -8.49
CA ALA A 212 8.12 12.28 -9.54
C ALA A 212 7.21 11.58 -10.57
N SER A 213 7.21 12.05 -11.81
CA SER A 213 6.40 11.50 -12.89
C SER A 213 7.21 11.25 -14.17
N GLY A 214 7.47 9.99 -14.47
CA GLY A 214 8.28 9.56 -15.61
C GLY A 214 9.23 8.42 -15.21
N THR A 215 9.75 7.69 -16.20
CA THR A 215 10.75 6.65 -15.94
C THR A 215 11.97 7.27 -15.26
N ARG A 216 12.32 6.80 -14.06
CA ARG A 216 13.45 7.32 -13.26
C ARG A 216 13.39 8.82 -12.94
N ALA A 217 12.20 9.43 -12.91
CA ALA A 217 12.07 10.80 -12.40
C ALA A 217 12.31 10.86 -10.89
N GLY A 218 12.89 11.95 -10.38
CA GLY A 218 13.03 12.25 -8.95
C GLY A 218 13.68 11.15 -8.10
N GLN A 219 14.66 10.43 -8.64
CA GLN A 219 15.39 9.40 -7.88
C GLN A 219 16.48 10.02 -6.99
N PHE A 220 16.84 9.34 -5.90
CA PHE A 220 17.98 9.71 -5.03
C PHE A 220 17.87 11.16 -4.54
N LEU A 221 16.79 11.46 -3.83
CA LEU A 221 16.43 12.82 -3.41
C LEU A 221 16.30 12.87 -1.89
N ALA A 222 16.92 13.84 -1.23
CA ALA A 222 16.83 14.01 0.23
C ALA A 222 16.13 15.30 0.66
N GLY A 223 15.70 16.14 -0.28
CA GLY A 223 14.99 17.38 0.04
C GLY A 223 13.50 17.31 -0.29
N ASN A 224 12.82 18.39 0.03
CA ASN A 224 11.36 18.46 0.09
C ASN A 224 10.75 19.31 -1.01
N ASP A 225 9.46 19.11 -1.26
CA ASP A 225 8.63 19.99 -2.09
C ASP A 225 9.13 20.11 -3.54
N ASN A 226 9.73 19.05 -4.08
CA ASN A 226 10.27 19.03 -5.44
C ASN A 226 9.29 18.44 -6.46
N ILE A 227 9.34 18.94 -7.69
CA ILE A 227 8.56 18.43 -8.82
C ILE A 227 9.51 18.00 -9.93
N ALA A 228 9.45 16.74 -10.32
CA ALA A 228 10.24 16.12 -11.37
C ALA A 228 9.33 15.43 -12.38
N ILE A 229 9.19 15.98 -13.58
CA ILE A 229 8.30 15.45 -14.63
C ILE A 229 9.09 15.24 -15.92
N GLY A 230 9.25 13.99 -16.33
CA GLY A 230 10.05 13.58 -17.48
C GLY A 230 10.94 12.40 -17.15
N GLN A 231 11.44 11.72 -18.18
CA GLN A 231 12.42 10.66 -17.96
C GLN A 231 13.69 11.26 -17.35
N ASN A 232 14.22 10.65 -16.28
CA ASN A 232 15.37 11.15 -15.51
C ASN A 232 15.27 12.58 -14.93
N ALA A 233 14.10 13.25 -15.01
CA ALA A 233 13.96 14.62 -14.54
C ALA A 233 14.24 14.71 -13.03
N GLY A 234 14.96 15.75 -12.59
CA GLY A 234 15.18 16.05 -11.18
C GLY A 234 15.85 14.92 -10.37
N SER A 235 16.58 14.02 -11.03
CA SER A 235 17.16 12.85 -10.38
C SER A 235 18.61 13.07 -9.94
N GLY A 236 18.92 12.67 -8.72
CA GLY A 236 20.28 12.46 -8.24
C GLY A 236 20.85 11.11 -8.72
N THR A 237 21.93 10.68 -8.08
CA THR A 237 22.55 9.36 -8.32
C THR A 237 22.97 8.73 -6.99
N LEU A 238 23.24 7.43 -6.97
CA LEU A 238 23.73 6.75 -5.75
C LEU A 238 25.01 7.38 -5.16
N GLY A 239 25.87 7.97 -6.00
CA GLY A 239 27.09 8.65 -5.55
C GLY A 239 26.89 10.13 -5.23
N ASN A 240 25.72 10.69 -5.53
CA ASN A 240 25.38 12.09 -5.33
C ASN A 240 23.86 12.22 -5.18
N ILE A 241 23.37 11.93 -3.96
CA ILE A 241 21.98 12.16 -3.57
C ILE A 241 21.72 13.66 -3.68
N LEU A 242 20.66 14.03 -4.36
CA LEU A 242 20.31 15.43 -4.58
C LEU A 242 19.59 15.96 -3.32
N THR A 243 20.24 16.88 -2.61
CA THR A 243 19.63 17.58 -1.47
C THR A 243 19.18 18.97 -1.94
N VAL A 244 17.99 19.05 -2.51
CA VAL A 244 17.39 20.30 -3.01
C VAL A 244 15.95 20.43 -2.55
N ASN A 245 15.50 21.65 -2.32
CA ASN A 245 14.13 21.94 -1.88
C ASN A 245 13.44 22.91 -2.83
N ASN A 246 12.12 22.79 -2.96
CA ASN A 246 11.29 23.69 -3.76
C ASN A 246 11.74 23.78 -5.23
N SER A 247 12.29 22.69 -5.78
CA SER A 247 12.81 22.67 -7.15
C SER A 247 11.79 22.11 -8.14
N ILE A 248 11.82 22.59 -9.39
CA ILE A 248 10.92 22.13 -10.45
C ILE A 248 11.74 21.75 -11.70
N ALA A 249 11.78 20.48 -12.06
CA ALA A 249 12.42 19.95 -13.26
C ALA A 249 11.35 19.36 -14.21
N LEU A 250 11.16 20.00 -15.36
CA LEU A 250 10.15 19.63 -16.36
C LEU A 250 10.82 19.36 -17.71
N GLY A 251 10.90 18.09 -18.11
CA GLY A 251 11.52 17.64 -19.34
C GLY A 251 12.47 16.47 -19.12
N ALA A 252 12.68 15.66 -20.17
CA ALA A 252 13.63 14.56 -20.10
C ALA A 252 15.04 15.08 -19.76
N ASP A 253 15.71 14.44 -18.81
CA ASP A 253 17.04 14.81 -18.32
C ASP A 253 17.17 16.26 -17.80
N SER A 254 16.05 16.93 -17.48
CA SER A 254 16.09 18.25 -16.84
C SER A 254 16.55 18.14 -15.39
N LEU A 255 17.36 19.09 -14.93
CA LEU A 255 17.92 19.10 -13.57
C LEU A 255 17.82 20.49 -12.93
N ALA A 256 16.82 20.65 -12.07
CA ALA A 256 16.74 21.76 -11.12
C ALA A 256 17.61 21.46 -9.88
N GLY A 257 18.93 21.37 -10.08
CA GLY A 257 19.87 20.85 -9.08
C GLY A 257 20.22 21.82 -7.94
N GLN A 258 19.38 22.82 -7.67
CA GLN A 258 19.61 23.86 -6.67
C GLN A 258 18.29 24.24 -5.99
N ASP A 259 18.34 24.75 -4.76
CA ASP A 259 17.14 25.16 -4.03
C ASP A 259 16.36 26.26 -4.76
N ASN A 260 15.03 26.16 -4.75
CA ASN A 260 14.11 27.12 -5.38
C ASN A 260 14.33 27.30 -6.89
N ALA A 261 15.00 26.37 -7.55
CA ALA A 261 15.32 26.47 -8.97
C ALA A 261 14.25 25.81 -9.84
N VAL A 262 14.09 26.31 -11.07
CA VAL A 262 13.12 25.82 -12.04
C VAL A 262 13.84 25.57 -13.37
N ALA A 263 13.84 24.33 -13.84
CA ALA A 263 14.40 23.90 -15.12
C ALA A 263 13.27 23.39 -16.03
N ILE A 264 13.05 24.05 -17.17
CA ILE A 264 11.98 23.69 -18.12
C ILE A 264 12.56 23.45 -19.50
N GLY A 265 12.47 22.22 -19.98
CA GLY A 265 12.98 21.76 -21.27
C GLY A 265 13.87 20.52 -21.12
N ALA A 266 14.02 19.75 -22.20
CA ALA A 266 14.89 18.58 -22.18
C ALA A 266 16.36 18.99 -21.97
N GLY A 267 17.06 18.32 -21.05
CA GLY A 267 18.46 18.57 -20.71
C GLY A 267 18.76 19.90 -20.01
N VAL A 268 17.75 20.70 -19.69
CA VAL A 268 17.94 22.01 -19.05
C VAL A 268 18.43 21.82 -17.62
N THR A 269 19.53 22.48 -17.26
CA THR A 269 20.14 22.41 -15.93
C THR A 269 20.28 23.80 -15.32
N THR A 270 19.83 23.97 -14.07
CA THR A 270 20.05 25.20 -13.29
C THR A 270 21.39 25.14 -12.57
N THR A 271 22.08 26.27 -12.47
CA THR A 271 23.44 26.37 -11.89
C THR A 271 23.51 27.16 -10.59
N ARG A 272 22.40 27.77 -10.15
CA ARG A 272 22.31 28.52 -8.89
C ARG A 272 20.90 28.45 -8.28
N ALA A 273 20.83 28.68 -6.98
CA ALA A 273 19.56 28.76 -6.26
C ALA A 273 18.66 29.89 -6.80
N GLY A 274 17.35 29.66 -6.83
CA GLY A 274 16.36 30.62 -7.32
C GLY A 274 16.38 30.88 -8.83
N GLN A 275 17.18 30.14 -9.60
CA GLN A 275 17.24 30.32 -11.05
C GLN A 275 16.01 29.71 -11.74
N VAL A 276 15.39 30.46 -12.63
CA VAL A 276 14.45 29.93 -13.62
C VAL A 276 15.16 29.82 -14.96
N ALA A 277 15.43 28.59 -15.40
CA ALA A 277 16.01 28.27 -16.70
C ALA A 277 14.92 27.62 -17.58
N ILE A 278 14.67 28.21 -18.75
CA ILE A 278 13.71 27.71 -19.74
C ILE A 278 14.49 27.52 -21.03
N GLY A 279 14.59 26.29 -21.53
CA GLY A 279 15.37 25.94 -22.72
C GLY A 279 16.89 26.00 -22.50
N ASP A 280 17.62 25.69 -23.56
CA ASP A 280 19.08 25.79 -23.66
C ASP A 280 19.50 26.81 -24.73
N GLY A 281 20.79 26.85 -25.07
CA GLY A 281 21.32 27.77 -26.09
C GLY A 281 20.80 27.51 -27.52
N ALA A 282 20.17 26.36 -27.79
CA ALA A 282 19.58 26.03 -29.08
C ALA A 282 18.07 26.30 -29.13
N ALA A 283 17.45 26.62 -27.99
CA ALA A 283 16.02 26.83 -27.91
C ALA A 283 15.56 28.11 -28.64
N THR A 284 14.36 28.04 -29.24
CA THR A 284 13.65 29.21 -29.77
C THR A 284 12.41 29.48 -28.92
N TYR A 285 12.14 30.75 -28.63
CA TYR A 285 11.05 31.15 -27.75
C TYR A 285 9.96 31.88 -28.54
N THR A 286 8.71 31.46 -28.36
CA THR A 286 7.55 32.14 -28.95
C THR A 286 6.53 32.47 -27.86
N PHE A 287 6.44 33.74 -27.49
CA PHE A 287 5.48 34.25 -26.51
C PHE A 287 4.48 35.20 -27.17
N ALA A 288 3.55 34.65 -27.97
CA ALA A 288 2.64 35.44 -28.81
C ALA A 288 1.82 36.49 -28.02
N GLY A 289 1.54 36.22 -26.74
CA GLY A 289 0.80 37.14 -25.87
C GLY A 289 1.55 38.42 -25.51
N VAL A 290 2.88 38.45 -25.55
CA VAL A 290 3.70 39.57 -25.03
C VAL A 290 3.35 40.91 -25.68
N ASN A 291 3.01 40.91 -26.98
CA ASN A 291 2.66 42.12 -27.72
C ASN A 291 1.13 42.35 -27.86
N SER A 292 0.31 41.55 -27.19
CA SER A 292 -1.15 41.63 -27.27
C SER A 292 -1.68 42.96 -26.69
N ALA A 293 -2.85 43.40 -27.16
CA ALA A 293 -3.51 44.59 -26.62
C ALA A 293 -3.81 44.45 -25.11
N ALA A 294 -4.19 43.24 -24.67
CA ALA A 294 -4.44 42.94 -23.26
C ALA A 294 -3.16 43.07 -22.41
N SER A 295 -2.03 42.54 -22.88
CA SER A 295 -0.75 42.66 -22.15
C SER A 295 -0.26 44.11 -22.07
N LYS A 296 -0.46 44.92 -23.12
CA LYS A 296 -0.18 46.36 -23.08
C LYS A 296 -1.08 47.10 -22.10
N ALA A 297 -2.38 46.81 -22.11
CA ALA A 297 -3.35 47.44 -21.22
C ALA A 297 -3.12 47.08 -19.73
N ALA A 298 -2.50 45.92 -19.45
CA ALA A 298 -2.17 45.50 -18.09
C ALA A 298 -0.90 46.16 -17.52
N GLN A 299 -0.07 46.80 -18.35
CA GLN A 299 1.10 47.53 -17.86
C GLN A 299 0.66 48.74 -17.03
N SER A 300 1.40 49.01 -15.95
CA SER A 300 1.20 50.19 -15.11
C SER A 300 2.54 50.81 -14.74
N GLY A 301 2.58 52.14 -14.62
CA GLY A 301 3.82 52.88 -14.35
C GLY A 301 4.80 52.93 -15.53
N PRO A 302 6.08 53.26 -15.27
CA PRO A 302 7.13 53.28 -16.29
C PRO A 302 7.39 51.90 -16.89
N THR A 303 7.56 51.85 -18.21
CA THR A 303 7.97 50.64 -18.93
C THR A 303 9.48 50.59 -19.10
N TYR A 304 10.07 49.41 -18.97
CA TYR A 304 11.51 49.19 -19.16
C TYR A 304 11.79 48.30 -20.36
N LEU A 305 13.00 48.40 -20.92
CA LEU A 305 13.45 47.45 -21.92
C LEU A 305 13.98 46.19 -21.22
N LEU A 306 13.45 45.03 -21.60
CA LEU A 306 14.03 43.75 -21.18
C LEU A 306 15.29 43.48 -22.01
N THR A 307 16.40 43.24 -21.34
CA THR A 307 17.71 42.93 -21.92
C THR A 307 18.18 41.57 -21.46
N SER A 308 19.09 40.97 -22.21
CA SER A 308 19.74 39.70 -21.85
C SER A 308 21.24 39.78 -22.08
N ASP A 309 22.03 39.11 -21.25
CA ASP A 309 23.42 38.81 -21.57
C ASP A 309 23.56 37.59 -22.51
N GLY A 310 24.78 37.22 -22.89
CA GLY A 310 25.05 36.06 -23.74
C GLY A 310 24.74 34.70 -23.10
N ALA A 311 24.51 34.66 -21.78
CA ALA A 311 24.10 33.46 -21.04
C ALA A 311 22.58 33.41 -20.80
N GLY A 312 21.82 34.39 -21.31
CA GLY A 312 20.37 34.48 -21.16
C GLY A 312 19.90 35.04 -19.81
N ASN A 313 20.78 35.62 -18.99
CA ASN A 313 20.36 36.29 -17.77
C ASN A 313 19.62 37.58 -18.12
N LEU A 314 18.38 37.71 -17.64
CA LEU A 314 17.50 38.83 -17.97
C LEU A 314 17.62 39.98 -16.97
N ALA A 315 17.59 41.21 -17.47
CA ALA A 315 17.53 42.43 -16.66
C ALA A 315 16.72 43.53 -17.36
N THR A 316 16.20 44.47 -16.60
CA THR A 316 15.55 45.68 -17.15
C THR A 316 16.55 46.84 -17.20
N SER A 317 16.52 47.60 -18.29
CA SER A 317 17.23 48.88 -18.44
C SER A 317 16.26 50.03 -18.65
#